data_AF-A0A4Q7P6V1-F1
#
_entry.id   AF-A0A4Q7P6V1-F1
#
_cell.length_a   1.000
_cell.length_b   1.000
_cell.length_c   1.000
_cell.angle_alpha   90.00
_cell.angle_beta   90.00
_cell.angle_gamma   90.00
#
_symmetry.space_group_name_H-M   'P 1'
#
loop_
_entity.id
_entity.type
_entity.pdbx_description
1 polymer ?
#
loop_
_entity_poly.entity_id
_entity_poly.type
_entity_poly.pdbx_seq_one_letter_code
_entity_poly.pdbx_strand_id
1 'polypeptide(L)'
;MELERINNLWKFLSIKNNLKLDCSKDKEVAYQLTKGNLVLKHIFNPQLLQQSKLLIGDKNFQEKFCQHAYVSSKKRFGFKEKPASLTSQKIFFPKELLLKYRKFDLEICKDYQGHIQVSIGPFFPKNIYEILNQVNPIARTFWVKNFFAEGIRN
;
A
#
# COMPACT_ATOMS: atom_id res chain seq x y z
N MET A 1 20.66 -2.13 -10.85
CA MET A 1 20.84 -2.55 -9.45
C MET A 1 19.56 -2.39 -8.62
N GLU A 2 18.91 -1.22 -8.59
CA GLU A 2 17.72 -1.00 -7.75
C GLU A 2 16.47 -1.79 -8.14
N LEU A 3 16.17 -1.90 -9.45
CA LEU A 3 15.01 -2.65 -9.95
C LEU A 3 15.11 -4.15 -9.66
N GLU A 4 16.31 -4.71 -9.81
CA GLU A 4 16.61 -6.10 -9.50
C GLU A 4 16.47 -6.36 -8.00
N ARG A 5 16.94 -5.43 -7.16
CA ARG A 5 16.74 -5.49 -5.72
C ARG A 5 15.25 -5.54 -5.37
N ILE A 6 14.43 -4.64 -5.92
CA ILE A 6 12.96 -4.66 -5.69
C ILE A 6 12.36 -6.01 -6.13
N ASN A 7 12.73 -6.49 -7.32
CA ASN A 7 12.26 -7.78 -7.83
C ASN A 7 12.60 -8.93 -6.87
N ASN A 8 13.83 -8.96 -6.36
CA ASN A 8 14.28 -9.99 -5.42
C ASN A 8 13.52 -9.92 -4.10
N LEU A 9 13.20 -8.74 -3.59
CA LEU A 9 12.37 -8.58 -2.39
C LEU A 9 10.98 -9.19 -2.58
N TRP A 10 10.30 -8.90 -3.69
CA TRP A 10 8.96 -9.44 -3.97
C TRP A 10 8.96 -10.94 -4.22
N LYS A 11 9.95 -11.45 -4.96
CA LYS A 11 10.12 -12.90 -5.15
C LYS A 11 10.37 -13.61 -3.83
N PHE A 12 11.24 -13.08 -2.99
CA PHE A 12 11.53 -13.67 -1.68
C PHE A 12 10.26 -13.73 -0.81
N LEU A 13 9.50 -12.63 -0.72
CA LEU A 13 8.26 -12.59 0.05
C LEU A 13 7.21 -13.56 -0.51
N SER A 14 7.08 -13.64 -1.83
CA SER A 14 6.20 -14.59 -2.52
C SER A 14 6.54 -16.03 -2.13
N ILE A 15 7.80 -16.44 -2.26
CA ILE A 15 8.28 -17.79 -1.94
C ILE A 15 8.08 -18.10 -0.46
N LYS A 16 8.54 -17.23 0.44
CA LYS A 16 8.48 -17.47 1.89
C LYS A 16 7.07 -17.53 2.45
N ASN A 17 6.09 -16.95 1.76
CA ASN A 17 4.69 -16.96 2.19
C ASN A 17 3.80 -17.88 1.34
N ASN A 18 4.38 -18.63 0.40
CA ASN A 18 3.66 -19.45 -0.56
C ASN A 18 2.53 -18.67 -1.27
N LEU A 19 2.82 -17.45 -1.70
CA LEU A 19 1.88 -16.56 -2.39
C LEU A 19 2.25 -16.46 -3.86
N LYS A 20 1.26 -16.50 -4.75
CA LYS A 20 1.48 -16.25 -6.17
C LYS A 20 1.81 -14.77 -6.41
N LEU A 21 2.95 -14.52 -7.05
CA LEU A 21 3.38 -13.20 -7.52
C LEU A 21 3.05 -13.04 -8.99
N ASP A 22 2.13 -12.13 -9.29
CA ASP A 22 1.89 -11.65 -10.64
C ASP A 22 2.73 -10.39 -10.89
N CYS A 23 3.32 -10.27 -12.08
CA CYS A 23 4.09 -9.10 -12.48
C CYS A 23 3.65 -8.64 -13.87
N SER A 24 3.22 -7.39 -13.99
CA SER A 24 2.96 -6.75 -15.28
C SER A 24 3.99 -5.63 -15.53
N LYS A 25 4.34 -5.46 -16.81
CA LYS A 25 5.35 -4.50 -17.27
C LYS A 25 4.79 -3.78 -18.49
N ASP A 26 4.01 -2.74 -18.23
CA ASP A 26 3.51 -1.84 -19.28
C ASP A 26 4.28 -0.53 -19.19
N LYS A 27 3.57 0.61 -19.07
CA LYS A 27 4.17 1.91 -18.77
C LYS A 27 4.74 2.00 -17.35
N GLU A 28 4.18 1.21 -16.44
CA GLU A 28 4.63 1.04 -15.06
C GLU A 28 4.85 -0.46 -14.79
N VAL A 29 5.70 -0.76 -13.82
CA VAL A 29 5.88 -2.12 -13.31
C VAL A 29 4.96 -2.29 -12.11
N ALA A 30 4.14 -3.32 -12.14
CA ALA A 30 3.27 -3.69 -11.02
C ALA A 30 3.59 -5.11 -10.55
N TYR A 31 3.88 -5.24 -9.27
CA TYR A 31 3.91 -6.53 -8.56
C TYR A 31 2.62 -6.71 -7.80
N GLN A 32 2.00 -7.87 -7.89
CA GLN A 32 0.74 -8.18 -7.21
C GLN A 32 0.84 -9.52 -6.46
N LEU A 33 0.44 -9.51 -5.19
CA LEU A 33 0.27 -10.70 -4.35
C LEU A 33 -1.18 -10.77 -3.88
N THR A 34 -1.77 -11.96 -3.91
CA THR A 34 -3.15 -12.18 -3.44
C THR A 34 -3.14 -13.16 -2.27
N LYS A 35 -3.83 -12.82 -1.18
CA LYS A 35 -4.03 -13.69 -0.01
C LYS A 35 -5.49 -13.68 0.43
N GLY A 36 -6.22 -14.73 0.09
CA GLY A 36 -7.68 -14.77 0.28
C GLY A 36 -8.34 -13.61 -0.47
N ASN A 37 -9.13 -12.80 0.24
CA ASN A 37 -9.78 -11.62 -0.33
C ASN A 37 -8.91 -10.35 -0.35
N LEU A 38 -7.65 -10.42 0.11
CA LEU A 38 -6.75 -9.27 0.07
C LEU A 38 -5.82 -9.30 -1.13
N VAL A 39 -5.59 -8.13 -1.70
CA VAL A 39 -4.62 -7.90 -2.77
C VAL A 39 -3.62 -6.86 -2.29
N LEU A 40 -2.33 -7.16 -2.46
CA LEU A 40 -1.22 -6.25 -2.24
C LEU A 40 -0.58 -5.96 -3.60
N LYS A 41 -0.51 -4.69 -3.99
CA LYS A 41 0.16 -4.25 -5.22
C LYS A 41 1.26 -3.25 -4.92
N HIS A 42 2.37 -3.36 -5.63
CA HIS A 42 3.42 -2.36 -5.65
C HIS A 42 3.61 -1.90 -7.08
N ILE A 43 3.35 -0.61 -7.31
CA ILE A 43 3.32 0.00 -8.65
C ILE A 43 4.36 1.10 -8.69
N PHE A 44 5.22 1.09 -9.71
CA PHE A 44 6.21 2.13 -9.90
C PHE A 44 6.60 2.29 -11.37
N ASN A 45 6.97 3.52 -11.73
CA ASN A 45 7.67 3.79 -12.97
C ASN A 45 9.17 3.45 -12.79
N PRO A 46 9.75 2.54 -13.59
CA PRO A 46 11.17 2.19 -13.51
C PRO A 46 12.13 3.37 -13.67
N GLN A 47 11.71 4.43 -14.35
CA GLN A 47 12.49 5.66 -14.56
C GLN A 47 12.31 6.67 -13.41
N LEU A 48 11.21 6.58 -12.65
CA LEU A 48 10.82 7.55 -11.61
C LEU A 48 10.33 6.83 -10.34
N LEU A 49 11.26 6.15 -9.65
CA LEU A 49 10.98 5.37 -8.44
C LEU A 49 10.39 6.19 -7.29
N GLN A 50 10.58 7.52 -7.29
CA GLN A 50 9.97 8.43 -6.32
C GLN A 50 8.44 8.51 -6.45
N GLN A 51 7.85 8.03 -7.55
CA GLN A 51 6.39 7.95 -7.72
C GLN A 51 5.84 6.58 -7.32
N SER A 52 6.68 5.69 -6.78
CA SER A 52 6.29 4.35 -6.37
C SER A 52 5.22 4.36 -5.28
N LYS A 53 4.25 3.45 -5.39
CA LYS A 53 3.13 3.31 -4.45
C LYS A 53 2.91 1.87 -4.06
N LEU A 54 2.49 1.67 -2.83
CA LEU A 54 2.03 0.40 -2.31
C LEU A 54 0.53 0.49 -2.03
N LEU A 55 -0.22 -0.45 -2.59
CA LEU A 55 -1.66 -0.57 -2.45
C LEU A 55 -1.96 -1.87 -1.71
N ILE A 56 -2.80 -1.81 -0.68
CA ILE A 56 -3.35 -2.99 -0.01
C ILE A 56 -4.85 -2.80 0.11
N GLY A 57 -5.63 -3.77 -0.35
CA GLY A 57 -7.08 -3.65 -0.32
C GLY A 57 -7.80 -4.95 -0.56
N ASP A 58 -9.12 -4.87 -0.48
CA ASP A 58 -9.99 -5.96 -0.86
C ASP A 58 -9.94 -6.18 -2.38
N LYS A 59 -9.96 -7.45 -2.81
CA LYS A 59 -9.96 -7.86 -4.22
C LYS A 59 -11.12 -7.26 -5.00
N ASN A 60 -12.26 -7.06 -4.34
CA ASN A 60 -13.50 -6.59 -4.94
C ASN A 60 -13.69 -5.07 -4.81
N PHE A 61 -12.69 -4.34 -4.29
CA PHE A 61 -12.77 -2.89 -4.18
C PHE A 61 -12.99 -2.24 -5.54
N GLN A 62 -14.00 -1.36 -5.62
CA GLN A 62 -14.35 -0.67 -6.85
C GLN A 62 -14.02 0.81 -6.78
N GLU A 63 -12.90 1.20 -7.40
CA GLU A 63 -12.37 2.57 -7.36
C GLU A 63 -13.37 3.63 -7.88
N LYS A 64 -14.11 3.30 -8.94
CA LYS A 64 -15.13 4.19 -9.54
C LYS A 64 -16.32 4.46 -8.61
N PHE A 65 -16.50 3.62 -7.59
CA PHE A 65 -17.60 3.66 -6.63
C PHE A 65 -17.08 4.01 -5.22
N CYS A 66 -15.96 4.72 -5.15
CA CYS A 66 -15.42 5.23 -3.89
C CYS A 66 -16.41 6.24 -3.29
N GLN A 67 -16.94 5.91 -2.12
CA GLN A 67 -17.86 6.79 -1.38
C GLN A 67 -17.10 7.69 -0.41
N HIS A 68 -16.04 7.15 0.19
CA HIS A 68 -15.26 7.86 1.19
C HIS A 68 -13.78 7.70 0.91
N ALA A 69 -13.05 8.81 0.88
CA ALA A 69 -11.60 8.84 0.74
C ALA A 69 -11.00 9.64 1.90
N TYR A 70 -9.90 9.22 2.49
CA TYR A 70 -9.17 9.99 3.49
C TYR A 70 -7.74 10.14 3.01
N VAL A 71 -7.26 11.37 2.95
CA VAL A 71 -5.93 11.67 2.44
C VAL A 71 -5.13 12.37 3.52
N SER A 72 -3.92 11.87 3.77
CA SER A 72 -2.89 12.53 4.56
C SER A 72 -1.65 12.64 3.69
N SER A 73 -1.15 13.85 3.47
CA SER A 73 0.08 14.06 2.69
C SER A 73 1.25 14.34 3.61
N LYS A 74 2.44 13.84 3.25
CA LYS A 74 3.68 14.22 3.93
C LYS A 74 3.89 15.71 3.72
N LYS A 75 4.08 16.46 4.80
CA LYS A 75 4.45 17.88 4.71
C LYS A 75 5.79 18.03 3.99
N ARG A 76 5.78 18.64 2.80
CA ARG A 76 6.99 18.96 2.01
C ARG A 76 7.17 20.48 2.03
N PHE A 77 8.38 20.94 2.35
CA PHE A 77 8.69 22.37 2.35
C PHE A 77 8.45 22.95 0.93
N GLY A 78 7.68 24.03 0.82
CA GLY A 78 7.35 24.68 -0.45
C GLY A 78 6.15 24.11 -1.24
N PHE A 79 5.51 23.02 -0.80
CA PHE A 79 4.30 22.50 -1.43
C PHE A 79 3.08 22.73 -0.54
N LYS A 80 2.00 23.30 -1.12
CA LYS A 80 0.71 23.36 -0.43
C LYS A 80 0.17 21.94 -0.28
N GLU A 81 -0.22 21.56 0.94
CA GLU A 81 -0.89 20.29 1.20
C GLU A 81 -2.11 20.20 0.28
N LYS A 82 -2.32 19.04 -0.36
CA LYS A 82 -3.52 18.84 -1.18
C LYS A 82 -4.74 19.04 -0.28
N PRO A 83 -5.66 19.96 -0.62
CA PRO A 83 -6.83 20.18 0.21
C PRO A 83 -7.63 18.89 0.26
N ALA A 84 -7.88 18.41 1.48
CA ALA A 84 -8.86 17.35 1.72
C ALA A 84 -10.22 17.88 1.21
N SER A 85 -10.82 17.21 0.21
CA SER A 85 -12.17 17.54 -0.24
C SER A 85 -13.16 17.43 0.92
N LEU A 86 -14.26 18.16 0.90
CA LEU A 86 -15.31 18.06 1.94
C LEU A 86 -15.89 16.64 2.06
N THR A 87 -15.89 15.87 0.97
CA THR A 87 -16.24 14.43 0.93
C THR A 87 -15.18 13.52 1.58
N SER A 88 -13.94 14.02 1.74
CA SER A 88 -12.85 13.31 2.40
C SER A 88 -12.77 13.54 3.92
N GLN A 89 -13.75 14.25 4.48
CA GLN A 89 -13.83 14.55 5.90
C GLN A 89 -15.13 13.99 6.51
N LYS A 90 -15.17 12.70 6.86
CA LYS A 90 -15.91 12.13 8.01
C LYS A 90 -15.91 10.59 8.02
N ILE A 91 -14.84 9.96 8.51
CA ILE A 91 -14.86 8.58 9.00
C ILE A 91 -13.79 8.47 10.07
N PHE A 92 -14.19 7.84 11.16
CA PHE A 92 -13.44 7.49 12.36
C PHE A 92 -12.23 6.59 12.01
N PHE A 93 -11.18 7.17 11.43
CA PHE A 93 -9.95 6.43 11.13
C PHE A 93 -9.04 6.37 12.37
N PRO A 94 -8.36 5.24 12.62
CA PRO A 94 -7.49 5.10 13.77
C PRO A 94 -6.35 6.10 13.68
N LYS A 95 -6.42 7.16 14.51
CA LYS A 95 -5.45 8.26 14.57
C LYS A 95 -4.00 7.75 14.72
N GLU A 96 -3.84 6.60 15.35
CA GLU A 96 -2.56 5.91 15.55
C GLU A 96 -1.87 5.52 14.23
N LEU A 97 -2.65 5.08 13.24
CA LEU A 97 -2.15 4.79 11.90
C LEU A 97 -1.68 6.07 11.21
N LEU A 98 -2.41 7.17 11.39
CA LEU A 98 -2.01 8.45 10.81
C LEU A 98 -0.66 8.93 11.37
N LEU A 99 -0.46 8.82 12.68
CA LEU A 99 0.82 9.17 13.32
C LEU A 99 1.97 8.33 12.78
N LYS A 100 1.75 7.01 12.65
CA LYS A 100 2.77 6.06 12.20
C LYS A 100 3.18 6.26 10.73
N TYR A 101 2.27 6.74 9.88
CA TYR A 101 2.49 6.87 8.43
C TYR A 101 2.69 8.33 7.96
N ARG A 102 2.93 9.29 8.85
CA ARG A 102 3.24 10.71 8.51
C ARG A 102 4.37 10.91 7.49
N LYS A 103 5.25 9.91 7.34
CA LYS A 103 6.36 9.92 6.37
C LYS A 103 5.93 9.60 4.93
N PHE A 104 4.67 9.20 4.73
CA PHE A 104 4.07 8.87 3.44
C PHE A 104 2.88 9.80 3.16
N ASP A 105 2.62 9.99 1.88
CA ASP A 105 1.31 10.30 1.34
C ASP A 105 0.45 9.03 1.48
N LEU A 106 -0.52 9.08 2.38
CA LEU A 106 -1.46 8.01 2.72
C LEU A 106 -2.84 8.37 2.19
N GLU A 107 -3.45 7.43 1.48
CA GLU A 107 -4.83 7.54 1.01
C GLU A 107 -5.58 6.27 1.40
N ILE A 108 -6.78 6.42 1.96
CA ILE A 108 -7.63 5.30 2.34
C ILE A 108 -9.02 5.51 1.77
N CYS A 109 -9.46 4.57 0.95
CA CYS A 109 -10.72 4.61 0.24
C CYS A 109 -11.64 3.48 0.73
N LYS A 110 -12.94 3.77 0.80
CA LYS A 110 -13.99 2.79 1.04
C LYS A 110 -15.08 2.94 -0.03
N ASP A 111 -15.41 1.85 -0.71
CA ASP A 111 -16.49 1.84 -1.70
C ASP A 111 -17.87 1.65 -1.05
N TYR A 112 -18.93 1.76 -1.85
CA TYR A 112 -20.32 1.57 -1.39
C TYR A 112 -20.61 0.16 -0.84
N GLN A 113 -19.85 -0.85 -1.26
CA GLN A 113 -19.99 -2.23 -0.78
C GLN A 113 -19.21 -2.45 0.53
N GLY A 114 -18.49 -1.42 0.97
CA GLY A 114 -17.72 -1.42 2.20
C GLY A 114 -16.33 -2.01 2.08
N HIS A 115 -15.87 -2.30 0.85
CA HIS A 115 -14.50 -2.73 0.57
C HIS A 115 -13.53 -1.58 0.76
N ILE A 116 -12.35 -1.89 1.29
CA ILE A 116 -11.34 -0.91 1.67
C ILE A 116 -10.11 -1.06 0.76
N GLN A 117 -9.52 0.08 0.39
CA GLN A 117 -8.21 0.15 -0.24
C GLN A 117 -7.36 1.21 0.46
N VAL A 118 -6.14 0.84 0.82
CA VAL A 118 -5.13 1.71 1.42
C VAL A 118 -3.98 1.86 0.44
N SER A 119 -3.58 3.10 0.19
CA SER A 119 -2.47 3.48 -0.69
C SER A 119 -1.44 4.25 0.12
N ILE A 120 -0.17 3.88 0.02
CA ILE A 120 0.95 4.66 0.56
C ILE A 120 1.97 4.95 -0.53
N GLY A 121 2.42 6.20 -0.61
CA GLY A 121 3.47 6.65 -1.51
C GLY A 121 4.23 7.83 -0.91
N PRO A 122 5.46 8.13 -1.32
CA PRO A 122 6.33 7.27 -2.10
C PRO A 122 6.75 6.03 -1.29
N PHE A 123 6.71 4.85 -1.92
CA PHE A 123 7.10 3.59 -1.27
C PHE A 123 8.20 2.89 -2.07
N PHE A 124 9.44 2.97 -1.58
CA PHE A 124 10.59 2.34 -2.22
C PHE A 124 11.35 1.48 -1.19
N PRO A 125 10.93 0.22 -1.00
CA PRO A 125 11.47 -0.60 0.09
C PRO A 125 12.92 -0.95 -0.20
N LYS A 126 13.81 -0.85 0.80
CA LYS A 126 15.23 -1.26 0.71
C LYS A 126 15.44 -2.72 1.09
N ASN A 127 14.63 -3.22 2.01
CA ASN A 127 14.69 -4.58 2.54
C ASN A 127 13.27 -5.14 2.80
N ILE A 128 13.18 -6.43 3.15
CA ILE A 128 11.90 -7.09 3.41
C ILE A 128 11.16 -6.52 4.63
N TYR A 129 11.89 -6.06 5.65
CA TYR A 129 11.31 -5.54 6.88
C TYR A 129 10.58 -4.22 6.63
N GLU A 130 11.06 -3.39 5.71
CA GLU A 130 10.32 -2.18 5.30
C GLU A 130 8.95 -2.53 4.70
N ILE A 131 8.85 -3.63 3.95
CA ILE A 131 7.57 -4.13 3.42
C ILE A 131 6.72 -4.67 4.57
N LEU A 132 7.25 -5.60 5.37
CA LEU A 132 6.53 -6.21 6.49
C LEU A 132 5.98 -5.18 7.48
N ASN A 133 6.81 -4.21 7.86
CA ASN A 133 6.49 -3.16 8.84
C ASN A 133 5.48 -2.13 8.32
N GLN A 134 5.26 -2.05 7.00
CA GLN A 134 4.16 -1.26 6.44
C GLN A 134 2.91 -2.12 6.22
N VAL A 135 3.04 -3.30 5.62
CA VAL A 135 1.92 -4.13 5.17
C VAL A 135 1.17 -4.76 6.35
N ASN A 136 1.86 -5.42 7.27
CA ASN A 136 1.21 -6.18 8.34
C ASN A 136 0.41 -5.28 9.31
N PRO A 137 0.92 -4.11 9.76
CA PRO A 137 0.12 -3.22 10.59
C PRO A 137 -1.14 -2.68 9.88
N ILE A 138 -1.05 -2.33 8.59
CA ILE A 138 -2.24 -1.94 7.81
C ILE A 138 -3.22 -3.10 7.74
N ALA A 139 -2.73 -4.31 7.42
CA ALA A 139 -3.55 -5.51 7.32
C ALA A 139 -4.29 -5.84 8.63
N ARG A 140 -3.59 -5.73 9.77
CA ARG A 140 -4.20 -5.93 11.10
C ARG A 140 -5.26 -4.90 11.43
N THR A 141 -5.02 -3.64 11.07
CA THR A 141 -5.96 -2.57 11.44
C THR A 141 -7.28 -2.70 10.69
N PHE A 142 -7.24 -3.00 9.40
CA PHE A 142 -8.47 -3.02 8.58
C PHE A 142 -9.10 -4.40 8.43
N TRP A 143 -8.33 -5.48 8.57
CA TRP A 143 -8.81 -6.84 8.36
C TRP A 143 -8.44 -7.84 9.47
N VAL A 144 -7.92 -7.36 10.61
CA VAL A 144 -7.63 -8.15 11.83
C VAL A 144 -6.75 -9.38 11.53
N LYS A 145 -5.86 -9.29 10.54
CA LYS A 145 -4.98 -10.39 10.12
C LYS A 145 -3.66 -9.90 9.57
N ASN A 146 -2.65 -10.77 9.63
CA ASN A 146 -1.37 -10.55 8.97
C ASN A 146 -1.44 -10.90 7.49
N PHE A 147 -0.91 -10.02 6.63
CA PHE A 147 -0.75 -10.35 5.22
C PHE A 147 0.42 -11.34 5.04
N PHE A 148 1.59 -11.04 5.60
CA PHE A 148 2.74 -11.93 5.61
C PHE A 148 2.91 -12.60 6.97
N ALA A 149 3.37 -13.86 6.99
CA ALA A 149 3.71 -14.54 8.23
C ALA A 149 4.84 -13.81 8.96
N GLU A 150 4.79 -13.76 10.30
CA GLU A 150 5.81 -13.10 11.12
C GLU A 150 7.09 -13.93 11.30
N GLY A 151 7.03 -15.22 10.93
CA GLY A 151 8.13 -16.18 11.05
C GLY A 151 9.23 -16.05 9.97
N ILE A 152 9.25 -14.95 9.21
CA ILE A 152 10.36 -14.67 8.27
C ILE A 152 11.57 -14.19 9.09
N ARG A 153 12.18 -15.12 9.82
CA ARG A 153 13.50 -14.95 10.44
C ARG A 153 14.56 -15.39 9.42
N ASN A 154 15.66 -14.65 9.38
CA ASN A 154 16.80 -14.89 8.48
C ASN A 154 17.28 -16.33 8.56
#